data_AF-A0A957G9R8-F1
#
_entry.id   AF-A0A957G9R8-F1
#
_cell.length_a   1.000
_cell.length_b   1.000
_cell.length_c   1.000
_cell.angle_alpha   90.00
_cell.angle_beta   90.00
_cell.angle_gamma   90.00
#
_symmetry.space_group_name_H-M   'P 1'
#
loop_
_entity.id
_entity.type
_entity.pdbx_description
1 polymer ?
#
loop_
_entity_poly.entity_id
_entity_poly.type
_entity_poly.pdbx_seq_one_letter_code
_entity_poly.pdbx_strand_id
1 'polypeptide(L)'
;MLPINYQDEVWTSDGQRLGVAHHYYERPDEAQPDLLFYAAYVEVENFDLGMTYYIPTDFFAERGESSGRVTLTVPMKTVLNRTWTRRPEFVIRGLAQEQELPAG
;
A
#
# COMPACT_ATOMS: atom_id res chain seq x y z
N MET A 1 0.03 -13.61 -6.16
CA MET A 1 -1.21 -13.13 -5.53
C MET A 1 -0.80 -12.20 -4.41
N LEU A 2 -1.38 -11.00 -4.35
CA LEU A 2 -1.02 -10.00 -3.34
C LEU A 2 -1.48 -10.51 -1.96
N PRO A 3 -0.60 -10.60 -0.95
CA PRO A 3 -0.92 -11.15 0.36
C PRO A 3 -1.59 -10.09 1.23
N ILE A 4 -2.72 -9.54 0.78
CA ILE A 4 -3.49 -8.55 1.53
C ILE A 4 -4.97 -8.60 1.19
N ASN A 5 -5.78 -8.52 2.23
CA ASN A 5 -7.23 -8.47 2.17
C ASN A 5 -7.72 -7.09 2.63
N TYR A 6 -8.99 -6.79 2.34
CA TYR A 6 -9.67 -5.62 2.83
C TYR A 6 -9.62 -5.58 4.36
N GLN A 7 -9.27 -4.41 4.91
CA GLN A 7 -9.09 -4.11 6.33
C GLN A 7 -7.96 -4.84 7.05
N ASP A 8 -7.08 -5.55 6.34
CA ASP A 8 -5.84 -6.04 6.95
C ASP A 8 -5.01 -4.84 7.46
N GLU A 9 -4.44 -5.01 8.66
CA GLU A 9 -3.53 -4.03 9.23
C GLU A 9 -2.18 -4.07 8.53
N VAL A 10 -1.67 -2.92 8.14
CA VAL A 10 -0.36 -2.78 7.49
C VAL A 10 0.65 -2.24 8.49
N TRP A 11 1.76 -2.95 8.64
CA TRP A 11 2.82 -2.64 9.58
C TRP A 11 4.16 -2.55 8.86
N THR A 12 5.04 -1.65 9.28
CA THR A 12 6.41 -1.55 8.74
C THR A 12 7.30 -2.68 9.29
N SER A 13 8.44 -2.92 8.64
CA SER A 13 9.39 -3.95 9.06
C SER A 13 9.97 -3.71 10.47
N ASP A 14 10.00 -2.45 10.91
CA ASP A 14 10.42 -2.03 12.25
C ASP A 14 9.26 -1.95 13.26
N GLY A 15 8.09 -2.50 12.91
CA GLY A 15 6.99 -2.73 13.86
C GLY A 15 6.07 -1.53 14.09
N GLN A 16 6.02 -0.55 13.18
CA GLN A 16 5.12 0.58 13.28
C GLN A 16 3.85 0.35 12.46
N ARG A 17 2.68 0.56 13.05
CA ARG A 17 1.40 0.44 12.36
C ARG A 17 1.17 1.64 11.44
N LEU A 18 0.87 1.38 10.17
CA LEU A 18 0.51 2.41 9.20
C LEU A 18 -1.00 2.64 9.15
N GLY A 19 -1.83 1.60 9.24
CA GLY A 19 -3.28 1.72 9.09
C GLY A 19 -3.89 0.41 8.61
N VAL A 20 -5.06 0.50 7.95
CA VAL A 20 -5.78 -0.64 7.36
C VAL A 20 -5.90 -0.49 5.86
N ALA A 21 -5.84 -1.59 5.12
CA ALA A 21 -5.87 -1.60 3.66
C ALA A 21 -7.30 -1.53 3.10
N HIS A 22 -7.53 -0.67 2.11
CA HIS A 22 -8.85 -0.45 1.50
C HIS A 22 -8.87 -0.78 0.01
N HIS A 23 -8.18 0.02 -0.81
CA HIS A 23 -8.23 -0.09 -2.27
C HIS A 23 -6.92 -0.53 -2.87
N TYR A 24 -7.00 -1.21 -4.01
CA TYR A 24 -5.87 -1.53 -4.86
C TYR A 24 -5.96 -0.70 -6.15
N TYR A 25 -4.86 -0.04 -6.50
CA TYR A 25 -4.75 0.78 -7.69
C TYR A 25 -3.66 0.24 -8.60
N GLU A 26 -4.04 -0.20 -9.80
CA GLU A 26 -3.11 -0.64 -10.83
C GLU A 26 -2.95 0.41 -11.92
N ARG A 27 -1.70 0.60 -12.34
CA ARG A 27 -1.34 1.48 -13.44
C ARG A 27 -1.67 0.79 -14.77
N PRO A 28 -2.24 1.51 -15.75
CA PRO A 28 -2.51 0.94 -17.07
C PRO A 28 -1.26 0.83 -17.97
N ASP A 29 -0.25 1.66 -17.70
CA ASP A 29 0.99 1.76 -18.47
C ASP A 29 2.15 0.97 -17.84
N GLU A 30 3.22 0.78 -18.63
CA GLU A 30 4.44 0.09 -18.19
C GLU A 30 5.08 0.74 -16.95
N ALA A 31 5.32 -0.06 -15.91
CA ALA A 31 5.95 0.37 -14.67
C ALA A 31 7.46 0.60 -14.88
N GLN A 32 8.02 1.62 -14.20
CA GLN A 32 9.45 1.88 -14.16
C GLN A 32 9.89 2.04 -12.69
N PRO A 33 10.09 0.93 -11.97
CA PRO A 33 10.40 0.95 -10.54
C PRO A 33 11.65 1.76 -10.17
N ASP A 34 12.64 1.79 -11.08
CA ASP A 34 13.88 2.58 -10.93
C ASP A 34 13.61 4.09 -10.87
N LEU A 35 12.48 4.54 -11.43
CA LEU A 35 11.99 5.92 -11.35
C LEU A 35 10.91 6.10 -10.26
N LEU A 36 10.74 5.11 -9.38
CA LEU A 36 9.67 5.05 -8.39
C LEU A 36 8.26 5.03 -9.01
N PHE A 37 8.15 4.61 -10.27
CA PHE A 37 6.88 4.35 -10.94
C PHE A 37 6.52 2.88 -10.79
N TYR A 38 5.87 2.57 -9.67
CA TYR A 38 5.42 1.22 -9.39
C TYR A 38 4.18 0.86 -10.20
N ALA A 39 4.02 -0.44 -10.44
CA ALA A 39 2.91 -1.00 -11.20
C ALA A 39 1.58 -0.86 -10.45
N ALA A 40 1.60 -1.05 -9.13
CA ALA A 40 0.39 -1.02 -8.32
C ALA A 40 0.66 -0.53 -6.90
N TYR A 41 -0.38 0.05 -6.31
CA TYR A 41 -0.38 0.61 -4.96
C TYR A 41 -1.58 0.12 -4.18
N VAL A 42 -1.41 -0.04 -2.88
CA VAL A 42 -2.50 -0.25 -1.93
C VAL A 42 -2.72 1.04 -1.15
N GLU A 43 -3.97 1.48 -1.06
CA GLU A 43 -4.39 2.56 -0.17
C GLU A 43 -4.54 2.03 1.25
N VAL A 44 -3.81 2.65 2.16
CA VAL A 44 -3.79 2.32 3.58
C VAL A 44 -4.24 3.53 4.38
N GLU A 45 -5.36 3.40 5.08
CA GLU A 45 -5.95 4.48 5.86
C GLU A 45 -5.59 4.35 7.34
N ASN A 46 -5.05 5.44 7.89
CA ASN A 46 -4.81 5.63 9.31
C ASN A 46 -5.87 6.56 9.88
N PHE A 47 -6.92 5.99 10.45
CA PHE A 47 -7.98 6.77 11.08
C PHE A 47 -7.53 7.51 12.34
N ASP A 48 -6.54 6.99 13.06
CA ASP A 48 -6.03 7.59 14.30
C ASP A 48 -5.32 8.92 14.04
N LEU A 49 -4.62 9.02 12.90
CA LEU A 49 -3.85 10.19 12.50
C LEU A 49 -4.51 10.99 11.37
N GLY A 50 -5.65 10.53 10.84
CA GLY A 50 -6.29 11.13 9.66
C GLY A 50 -5.37 11.15 8.43
N MET A 51 -4.52 10.13 8.28
CA MET A 51 -3.55 10.03 7.19
C MET A 51 -3.89 8.89 6.24
N THR A 52 -3.58 9.07 4.97
CA THR A 52 -3.69 8.02 3.95
C THR A 52 -2.33 7.80 3.31
N TYR A 53 -1.96 6.53 3.15
CA TYR A 53 -0.76 6.12 2.47
C TYR A 53 -1.09 5.35 1.19
N TYR A 54 -0.25 5.49 0.19
CA TYR A 54 -0.29 4.74 -1.06
C TYR A 54 1.00 3.92 -1.14
N ILE A 55 0.91 2.67 -0.69
CA ILE A 55 2.07 1.79 -0.53
C ILE A 55 2.22 0.95 -1.80
N PRO A 56 3.40 0.97 -2.47
CA PRO A 56 3.62 0.11 -3.61
C PRO A 56 3.60 -1.37 -3.22
N THR A 57 2.98 -2.18 -4.06
CA THR A 57 2.77 -3.61 -3.83
C THR A 57 4.07 -4.40 -3.67
N ASP A 58 5.16 -3.94 -4.29
CA ASP A 58 6.51 -4.50 -4.19
C ASP A 58 7.06 -4.54 -2.75
N PHE A 59 6.49 -3.74 -1.84
CA PHE A 59 6.95 -3.66 -0.45
C PHE A 59 6.12 -4.49 0.52
N PHE A 60 5.09 -5.20 0.07
CA PHE A 60 4.34 -6.11 0.94
C PHE A 60 5.06 -7.45 1.05
N ALA A 61 5.35 -7.87 2.29
CA ALA A 61 5.86 -9.21 2.58
C ALA A 61 4.68 -10.17 2.82
N GLU A 62 4.85 -11.15 3.71
CA GLU A 62 3.80 -12.13 4.01
C GLU A 62 2.69 -11.55 4.91
N ARG A 63 1.47 -12.04 4.68
CA ARG A 63 0.32 -11.90 5.59
C ARG A 63 0.47 -12.93 6.70
N GLY A 64 0.45 -12.50 7.95
CA GLY A 64 0.38 -13.42 9.08
C GLY A 64 -0.94 -14.17 9.05
N GLU A 65 -0.90 -15.50 8.88
CA GLU A 65 -2.07 -16.36 8.60
C GLU A 65 -3.22 -16.21 9.60
N SER A 66 -2.95 -15.81 10.85
CA SER A 66 -3.95 -15.74 11.92
C SER A 66 -4.26 -14.34 12.44
N SER A 67 -3.56 -13.30 11.99
CA SER A 67 -3.59 -11.98 12.64
C SER A 67 -4.22 -10.85 11.82
N GLY A 68 -4.57 -11.09 10.55
CA GLY A 68 -5.02 -10.00 9.66
C GLY A 68 -3.98 -8.88 9.55
N ARG A 69 -2.70 -9.22 9.74
CA ARG A 69 -1.58 -8.30 9.76
C ARG A 69 -0.68 -8.62 8.58
N VAL A 70 -0.36 -7.60 7.81
CA VAL A 70 0.62 -7.64 6.73
C VAL A 70 1.80 -6.76 7.10
N THR A 71 3.01 -7.29 6.91
CA THR A 71 4.23 -6.56 7.21
C THR A 71 4.88 -6.09 5.91
N LEU A 72 5.35 -4.85 5.88
CA LEU A 72 6.13 -4.33 4.78
C LEU A 72 7.59 -4.78 4.91
N THR A 73 8.28 -4.90 3.78
CA THR A 73 9.72 -5.19 3.72
C THR A 73 10.60 -3.99 4.11
N VAL A 74 10.00 -2.82 4.37
CA VAL A 74 10.70 -1.56 4.65
C VAL A 74 10.31 -0.95 6.00
N PRO A 75 11.22 -0.17 6.63
CA PRO A 75 10.94 0.53 7.88
C PRO A 75 10.15 1.83 7.65
N MET A 76 9.57 2.38 8.73
CA MET A 76 8.81 3.64 8.67
C MET A 76 9.60 4.81 8.09
N LYS A 77 10.91 4.87 8.35
CA LYS A 77 11.80 5.88 7.76
C LYS A 77 11.71 5.91 6.23
N THR A 78 11.59 4.74 5.59
CA THR A 78 11.45 4.65 4.13
C THR A 78 10.09 5.16 3.67
N VAL A 79 9.01 4.81 4.37
CA VAL A 79 7.64 5.27 4.09
C VAL A 79 7.58 6.80 4.06
N LEU A 80 8.14 7.44 5.09
CA LEU A 80 8.16 8.89 5.23
C LEU A 80 9.03 9.57 4.15
N ASN A 81 10.17 8.97 3.79
CA ASN A 81 11.10 9.54 2.82
C ASN A 81 10.64 9.36 1.37
N ARG A 82 9.88 8.30 1.05
CA ARG A 82 9.41 8.02 -0.32
C ARG A 82 8.09 8.70 -0.67
N THR A 83 7.63 9.65 0.15
CA THR A 83 6.43 10.46 -0.10
C THR A 83 5.16 9.64 -0.35
N TRP A 84 5.06 8.45 0.25
CA TRP A 84 3.89 7.57 0.08
C TRP A 84 2.62 8.12 0.72
N THR A 85 2.67 9.29 1.35
CA THR A 85 1.50 10.06 1.77
C THR A 85 0.84 10.86 0.64
N ARG A 86 1.45 10.88 -0.56
CA ARG A 86 0.88 11.54 -1.74
C ARG A 86 0.17 10.52 -2.61
N ARG A 87 -1.09 10.80 -2.96
CA ARG A 87 -1.83 10.01 -3.94
C ARG A 87 -1.07 9.97 -5.27
N PRO A 88 -0.84 8.79 -5.88
CA PRO A 88 -0.13 8.70 -7.15
C PRO A 88 -0.83 9.47 -8.26
N GLU A 89 -0.06 10.10 -9.15
CA GLU A 89 -0.60 10.99 -10.18
C GLU A 89 -1.59 10.29 -11.12
N PHE A 90 -1.34 9.03 -11.50
CA PHE A 90 -2.23 8.26 -12.37
C PHE A 90 -3.59 7.97 -11.69
N VAL A 91 -3.62 7.84 -10.36
CA VAL A 91 -4.86 7.74 -9.59
C VAL A 91 -5.59 9.08 -9.58
N ILE A 92 -4.88 10.19 -9.33
CA ILE A 92 -5.47 11.54 -9.36
C ILE A 92 -6.09 11.85 -10.73
N ARG A 93 -5.44 11.42 -11.82
CA ARG A 93 -5.91 11.61 -13.19
C ARG A 93 -7.04 10.66 -13.60
N GLY A 94 -7.48 9.75 -12.71
CA GLY A 94 -8.53 8.78 -13.01
C GLY A 94 -8.11 7.72 -14.03
N LEU A 95 -6.80 7.48 -14.17
CA LEU A 95 -6.23 6.49 -15.10
C LEU A 95 -6.03 5.12 -14.45
N ALA A 96 -6.11 5.05 -13.12
CA ALA A 96 -5.93 3.80 -12.39
C ALA A 96 -7.06 2.82 -12.68
N GLN A 97 -6.72 1.54 -12.79
CA GLN A 97 -7.67 0.45 -12.62
C GLN A 97 -7.81 0.21 -11.12
N GLU A 98 -8.87 0.76 -10.54
CA GLU A 98 -9.22 0.56 -9.14
C GLU A 98 -9.91 -0.80 -8.96
N GLN A 99 -9.46 -1.57 -7.98
CA GLN A 99 -10.02 -2.86 -7.63
C GLN A 99 -10.24 -2.93 -6.12
N GLU A 100 -11.33 -3.60 -5.72
CA GLU A 100 -11.56 -3.93 -4.32
C GLU A 100 -10.57 -5.02 -3.89
N LEU A 101 -10.05 -4.89 -2.67
CA LEU A 101 -9.29 -5.97 -2.05
C LEU A 101 -10.22 -7.14 -1.69
N PRO A 102 -9.73 -8.39 -1.77
CA PRO A 102 -10.52 -9.55 -1.37
C PRO A 102 -10.94 -9.46 0.10
N ALA A 103 -12.07 -10.08 0.44
CA ALA A 103 -12.53 -10.16 1.82
C ALA A 103 -11.56 -10.97 2.70
N GLY A 104 -11.42 -10.49 3.95
CA GLY A 104 -10.50 -10.92 5.02
C GLY A 104 -10.61 -12.36 5.48
#